data_AF-A0A850QVT8-F1
#
_entry.id   AF-A0A850QVT8-F1
#
_cell.length_a   1.000
_cell.length_b   1.000
_cell.length_c   1.000
_cell.angle_alpha   90.00
_cell.angle_beta   90.00
_cell.angle_gamma   90.00
#
_symmetry.space_group_name_H-M   'P 1'
#
loop_
_entity.id
_entity.type
_entity.pdbx_description
1 polymer ?
#
loop_
_entity_poly.entity_id
_entity_poly.type
_entity_poly.pdbx_seq_one_letter_code
_entity_poly.pdbx_strand_id
1 'polypeptide(L)'
;MQLLTNHLGYERLGSKQAIILTPEPLVTPGSAELVSYPSGQTVMTLPIKANTPIAQWHIGLTYQVDFSACQQVGQYAIRYQGVLSSCFTIAEGLLFEQTFSDVIHYFKSQRCTGIYQQADKSIPLLGTDKRVDVHGGWYDASGDISKYLSHLSYGNYLNPQQTPMVVWNMLKAYQLLEDEADVA
;
A
#
# COMPACT_ATOMS: atom_id res chain seq x y z
N MET A 1 3.96 24.37 -2.67
CA MET A 1 3.29 23.47 -3.63
C MET A 1 3.96 22.12 -3.57
N GLN A 2 3.20 21.03 -3.58
CA GLN A 2 3.73 19.67 -3.55
C GLN A 2 3.07 18.83 -4.64
N LEU A 3 3.84 17.91 -5.24
CA LEU A 3 3.36 16.95 -6.24
C LEU A 3 3.34 15.56 -5.60
N LEU A 4 2.14 15.06 -5.31
CA LEU A 4 1.92 13.76 -4.68
C LEU A 4 1.73 12.70 -5.75
N THR A 5 2.47 11.60 -5.63
CA THR A 5 2.47 10.46 -6.54
C THR A 5 2.56 9.17 -5.73
N ASN A 6 2.29 8.03 -6.35
CA ASN A 6 2.71 6.76 -5.77
C ASN A 6 4.25 6.70 -5.80
N HIS A 7 4.87 6.52 -4.62
CA HIS A 7 6.34 6.55 -4.49
C HIS A 7 7.05 5.40 -5.21
N LEU A 8 6.38 4.27 -5.42
CA LEU A 8 6.92 3.15 -6.21
C LEU A 8 6.56 3.36 -7.68
N GLY A 9 5.27 3.61 -7.93
CA GLY A 9 4.73 3.98 -9.23
C GLY A 9 3.42 3.31 -9.59
N TYR A 10 3.24 2.98 -10.87
CA TYR A 10 1.94 2.62 -11.45
C TYR A 10 2.05 1.43 -12.40
N GLU A 11 0.99 0.62 -12.44
CA GLU A 11 0.84 -0.44 -13.44
C GLU A 11 0.77 0.13 -14.85
N ARG A 12 1.44 -0.54 -15.80
CA ARG A 12 1.54 -0.14 -17.21
C ARG A 12 0.19 0.19 -17.83
N LEU A 13 -0.79 -0.69 -17.64
CA LEU A 13 -2.16 -0.55 -18.17
C LEU A 13 -3.17 -0.05 -17.13
N GLY A 14 -2.72 0.29 -15.92
CA GLY A 14 -3.58 0.80 -14.86
C GLY A 14 -3.89 2.29 -14.98
N SER A 15 -4.86 2.74 -14.19
CA SER A 15 -5.14 4.18 -13.98
C SER A 15 -3.99 4.85 -13.25
N LYS A 16 -3.64 6.08 -13.68
CA LYS A 16 -2.48 6.81 -13.15
C LYS A 16 -2.84 8.27 -12.93
N GLN A 17 -2.57 8.74 -11.73
CA GLN A 17 -2.80 10.13 -11.36
C GLN A 17 -1.76 10.65 -10.38
N ALA A 18 -1.51 11.95 -10.46
CA ALA A 18 -0.81 12.73 -9.45
C ALA A 18 -1.74 13.81 -8.90
N ILE A 19 -1.45 14.25 -7.68
CA ILE A 19 -2.18 15.33 -7.03
C ILE A 19 -1.23 16.51 -6.79
N ILE A 20 -1.58 17.67 -7.33
CA ILE A 20 -0.96 18.94 -6.97
C ILE A 20 -1.63 19.41 -5.68
N LEU A 21 -0.85 19.63 -4.63
CA LEU A 21 -1.30 20.21 -3.36
C LEU A 21 -0.75 21.63 -3.21
N THR A 22 -1.62 22.61 -2.98
CA THR A 22 -1.25 24.03 -2.87
C THR A 22 -2.14 24.76 -1.88
N PRO A 23 -1.61 25.72 -1.08
CA PRO A 23 -2.42 26.51 -0.16
C PRO A 23 -3.34 27.51 -0.88
N GLU A 24 -2.93 27.99 -2.06
CA GLU A 24 -3.64 29.03 -2.82
C GLU A 24 -4.16 28.53 -4.17
N PRO A 25 -5.27 29.08 -4.68
CA PRO A 25 -5.81 28.72 -5.99
C PRO A 25 -4.83 28.97 -7.13
N LEU A 26 -4.77 28.04 -8.08
CA LEU A 26 -4.04 28.23 -9.34
C LEU A 26 -4.81 29.19 -10.25
N VAL A 27 -4.35 30.45 -10.32
CA VAL A 27 -4.99 31.50 -11.15
C VAL A 27 -4.86 31.20 -12.65
N THR A 28 -3.72 30.66 -13.08
CA THR A 28 -3.47 30.18 -14.44
C THR A 28 -2.83 28.80 -14.37
N PRO A 29 -3.64 27.72 -14.27
CA PRO A 29 -3.11 26.39 -14.01
C PRO A 29 -2.26 25.84 -15.16
N GLY A 30 -2.41 26.33 -16.39
CA GLY A 30 -1.60 25.87 -17.52
C GLY A 30 -1.69 24.36 -17.71
N SER A 31 -0.54 23.68 -17.79
CA SER A 31 -0.47 22.22 -17.91
C SER A 31 0.69 21.67 -17.07
N ALA A 32 0.50 20.46 -16.55
CA ALA A 32 1.58 19.68 -15.99
C ALA A 32 2.28 18.87 -17.10
N GLU A 33 3.44 18.33 -16.80
CA GLU A 33 4.19 17.50 -17.73
C GLU A 33 4.56 16.18 -17.07
N LEU A 34 4.38 15.08 -17.81
CA LEU A 34 5.08 13.83 -17.51
C LEU A 34 6.43 13.90 -18.19
N VAL A 35 7.51 13.77 -17.42
CA VAL A 35 8.88 13.80 -17.94
C VAL A 35 9.56 12.46 -17.70
N SER A 36 10.38 12.01 -18.64
CA SER A 36 11.24 10.85 -18.43
C SER A 36 12.36 11.19 -17.44
N TYR A 37 12.69 10.25 -16.57
CA TYR A 37 13.75 10.40 -15.58
C TYR A 37 14.94 9.49 -15.92
N PRO A 38 16.21 9.97 -15.83
CA PRO A 38 16.64 11.29 -15.38
C PRO A 38 16.78 12.34 -16.52
N SER A 39 16.47 12.00 -17.78
CA SER A 39 16.74 12.90 -18.92
C SER A 39 15.96 14.22 -18.89
N GLY A 40 14.83 14.27 -18.19
CA GLY A 40 13.98 15.46 -18.05
C GLY A 40 13.19 15.83 -19.30
N GLN A 41 13.22 14.99 -20.34
CA GLN A 41 12.47 15.18 -21.58
C GLN A 41 10.98 15.03 -21.31
N THR A 42 10.18 16.00 -21.79
CA THR A 42 8.72 15.93 -21.72
C THR A 42 8.22 14.80 -22.62
N VAL A 43 7.51 13.84 -22.02
CA VAL A 43 6.87 12.71 -22.69
C VAL A 43 5.42 13.05 -23.01
N MET A 44 4.73 13.71 -22.08
CA MET A 44 3.34 14.17 -22.25
C MET A 44 3.09 15.51 -21.57
N THR A 45 2.22 16.32 -22.17
CA THR A 45 1.62 17.49 -21.53
C THR A 45 0.21 17.13 -21.07
N LEU A 46 -0.12 17.48 -19.83
CA LEU A 46 -1.28 16.95 -19.12
C LEU A 46 -2.16 18.10 -18.61
N PRO A 47 -3.48 18.02 -18.82
CA PRO A 47 -4.40 19.00 -18.26
C PRO A 47 -4.42 18.90 -16.73
N ILE A 48 -4.62 20.04 -16.08
CA ILE A 48 -4.78 20.13 -14.63
C ILE A 48 -6.26 20.35 -14.34
N LYS A 49 -6.86 19.43 -13.59
CA LYS A 49 -8.27 19.50 -13.21
C LYS A 49 -8.40 19.87 -11.73
N ALA A 50 -9.10 20.95 -11.43
CA ALA A 50 -9.41 21.32 -10.04
C ALA A 50 -10.32 20.27 -9.40
N ASN A 51 -9.99 19.87 -8.18
CA ASN A 51 -10.88 19.08 -7.34
C ASN A 51 -11.72 20.00 -6.45
N THR A 52 -12.83 19.48 -5.95
CA THR A 52 -13.58 20.14 -4.89
C THR A 52 -12.77 20.12 -3.58
N PRO A 53 -12.95 21.11 -2.69
CA PRO A 53 -12.39 21.05 -1.35
C PRO A 53 -12.74 19.73 -0.65
N ILE A 54 -11.73 19.12 -0.01
CA ILE A 54 -11.89 17.83 0.65
C ILE A 54 -12.28 18.06 2.10
N ALA A 55 -13.59 17.95 2.37
CA ALA A 55 -14.19 18.08 3.70
C ALA A 55 -13.55 19.23 4.51
N GLN A 56 -13.04 18.93 5.71
CA GLN A 56 -12.35 19.88 6.60
C GLN A 56 -10.91 19.41 6.85
N TRP A 57 -10.20 18.98 5.81
CA TRP A 57 -8.85 18.42 5.97
C TRP A 57 -7.78 19.47 6.25
N HIS A 58 -8.04 20.76 5.96
CA HIS A 58 -7.09 21.87 6.13
C HIS A 58 -5.74 21.67 5.41
N ILE A 59 -5.72 20.84 4.35
CA ILE A 59 -4.52 20.57 3.54
C ILE A 59 -4.30 21.59 2.42
N GLY A 60 -5.27 22.48 2.19
CA GLY A 60 -5.31 23.40 1.05
C GLY A 60 -6.16 22.87 -0.10
N LEU A 61 -5.80 23.27 -1.32
CA LEU A 61 -6.50 22.94 -2.56
C LEU A 61 -5.75 21.84 -3.29
N THR A 62 -6.52 20.98 -3.96
CA THR A 62 -5.97 19.87 -4.75
C THR A 62 -6.36 19.97 -6.21
N TYR A 63 -5.45 19.58 -7.08
CA TYR A 63 -5.69 19.45 -8.50
C TYR A 63 -5.20 18.09 -8.99
N GLN A 64 -6.01 17.42 -9.79
CA GLN A 64 -5.70 16.13 -10.39
C GLN A 64 -4.96 16.32 -11.72
N VAL A 65 -3.94 15.48 -11.91
CA VAL A 65 -3.20 15.31 -13.16
C VAL A 65 -3.33 13.83 -13.55
N ASP A 66 -4.15 13.54 -14.54
CA ASP A 66 -4.33 12.17 -15.07
C ASP A 66 -3.34 11.92 -16.21
N PHE A 67 -2.57 10.83 -16.10
CA PHE A 67 -1.63 10.38 -17.12
C PHE A 67 -1.81 8.90 -17.44
N SER A 68 -3.02 8.37 -17.26
CA SER A 68 -3.38 6.98 -17.51
C SER A 68 -3.07 6.54 -18.94
N ALA A 69 -3.12 7.48 -19.90
CA ALA A 69 -2.78 7.23 -21.30
C ALA A 69 -1.29 6.91 -21.53
N CYS A 70 -0.38 7.22 -20.59
CA CYS A 70 0.99 6.75 -20.66
C CYS A 70 1.05 5.25 -20.35
N GLN A 71 1.41 4.43 -21.33
CA GLN A 71 1.57 2.98 -21.20
C GLN A 71 3.02 2.53 -21.47
N GLN A 72 3.93 3.48 -21.68
CA GLN A 72 5.33 3.18 -21.90
C GLN A 72 5.98 2.84 -20.55
N VAL A 73 6.69 1.71 -20.52
CA VAL A 73 7.47 1.30 -19.35
C VAL A 73 8.68 2.21 -19.19
N GLY A 74 8.97 2.63 -17.96
CA GLY A 74 10.11 3.49 -17.67
C GLY A 74 10.01 4.20 -16.33
N GLN A 75 10.99 5.07 -16.07
CA GLN A 75 11.01 5.95 -14.91
C GLN A 75 10.61 7.36 -15.30
N TYR A 76 9.75 7.96 -14.47
CA TYR A 76 9.12 9.23 -14.75
C TYR A 76 9.03 10.11 -13.51
N ALA A 77 8.76 11.39 -13.74
CA ALA A 77 8.32 12.32 -12.72
C ALA A 77 7.26 13.27 -13.30
N ILE A 78 6.46 13.90 -12.44
CA ILE A 78 5.57 14.99 -12.81
C ILE A 78 6.31 16.31 -12.62
N ARG A 79 6.26 17.18 -13.63
CA ARG A 79 6.79 18.54 -13.57
C ARG A 79 5.65 19.54 -13.69
N TYR A 80 5.63 20.55 -12.81
CA TYR A 80 4.67 21.64 -12.88
C TYR A 80 5.29 22.93 -12.29
N GLN A 81 5.27 24.03 -13.06
CA GLN A 81 5.87 25.32 -12.67
C GLN A 81 7.30 25.21 -12.11
N GLY A 82 8.13 24.36 -12.73
CA GLY A 82 9.52 24.12 -12.31
C GLY A 82 9.69 23.19 -11.09
N VAL A 83 8.60 22.83 -10.41
CA VAL A 83 8.61 21.81 -9.34
C VAL A 83 8.54 20.42 -9.97
N LEU A 84 9.34 19.49 -9.45
CA LEU A 84 9.38 18.09 -9.86
C LEU A 84 8.90 17.21 -8.72
N SER A 85 8.12 16.16 -9.01
CA SER A 85 7.79 15.11 -8.04
C SER A 85 9.00 14.23 -7.76
N SER A 86 8.88 13.36 -6.74
CA SER A 86 9.73 12.18 -6.65
C SER A 86 9.62 11.33 -7.93
N CYS A 87 10.70 10.62 -8.25
CA CYS A 87 10.72 9.65 -9.34
C CYS A 87 9.80 8.46 -9.00
N PHE A 88 9.10 7.94 -10.00
CA PHE A 88 8.28 6.73 -9.91
C PHE A 88 8.40 5.89 -11.19
N THR A 89 8.01 4.62 -11.10
CA THR A 89 8.12 3.66 -12.21
C THR A 89 6.75 3.40 -12.85
N ILE A 90 6.70 3.29 -14.17
CA ILE A 90 5.58 2.63 -14.87
C ILE A 90 6.10 1.29 -15.35
N ALA A 91 5.55 0.18 -14.86
CA ALA A 91 5.95 -1.18 -15.22
C ALA A 91 4.76 -2.14 -15.15
N GLU A 92 4.93 -3.35 -15.65
CA GLU A 92 3.95 -4.44 -15.53
C GLU A 92 4.25 -5.23 -14.25
N GLY A 93 3.23 -5.54 -13.46
CA GLY A 93 3.41 -6.30 -12.21
C GLY A 93 4.21 -5.55 -11.14
N LEU A 94 4.30 -4.22 -11.22
CA LEU A 94 5.20 -3.37 -10.46
C LEU A 94 5.18 -3.65 -8.96
N LEU A 95 3.98 -3.68 -8.35
CA LEU A 95 3.88 -3.87 -6.91
C LEU A 95 4.21 -5.30 -6.49
N PHE A 96 3.86 -6.28 -7.32
CA PHE A 96 4.19 -7.67 -7.06
C PHE A 96 5.71 -7.87 -7.09
N GLU A 97 6.38 -7.44 -8.16
CA GLU A 97 7.83 -7.57 -8.32
C GLU A 97 8.61 -6.84 -7.22
N GLN A 98 8.17 -5.64 -6.82
CA GLN A 98 8.94 -4.83 -5.88
C GLN A 98 8.65 -5.10 -4.40
N THR A 99 7.49 -5.65 -4.05
CA THR A 99 7.06 -5.68 -2.64
C THR A 99 6.63 -7.05 -2.12
N PHE A 100 6.29 -8.00 -2.99
CA PHE A 100 5.73 -9.28 -2.55
C PHE A 100 6.68 -10.05 -1.62
N SER A 101 7.95 -10.18 -2.00
CA SER A 101 8.97 -10.88 -1.20
C SER A 101 9.16 -10.24 0.19
N ASP A 102 9.17 -8.92 0.27
CA ASP A 102 9.34 -8.20 1.54
C ASP A 102 8.14 -8.40 2.47
N VAL A 103 6.92 -8.44 1.93
CA VAL A 103 5.72 -8.74 2.71
C VAL A 103 5.75 -10.17 3.26
N ILE A 104 6.24 -11.15 2.49
CA ILE A 104 6.43 -12.52 2.99
C ILE A 104 7.49 -12.56 4.11
N HIS A 105 8.60 -11.83 3.94
CA HIS A 105 9.62 -11.71 4.99
C HIS A 105 9.09 -11.01 6.25
N TYR A 106 8.24 -9.99 6.09
CA TYR A 106 7.52 -9.37 7.20
C TYR A 106 6.73 -10.42 7.99
N PHE A 107 5.86 -11.21 7.34
CA PHE A 107 5.12 -12.26 8.05
C PHE A 107 6.05 -13.29 8.70
N LYS A 108 7.17 -13.64 8.06
CA LYS A 108 8.15 -14.56 8.65
C LYS A 108 8.78 -13.97 9.92
N SER A 109 9.11 -12.67 9.92
CA SER A 109 9.68 -11.96 11.06
C SER A 109 8.73 -11.86 12.26
N GLN A 110 7.42 -11.89 12.01
CA GLN A 110 6.38 -11.73 13.04
C GLN A 110 5.84 -13.06 13.56
N ARG A 111 6.44 -14.21 13.22
CA ARG A 111 6.02 -15.50 13.78
C ARG A 111 6.18 -15.49 15.31
N CYS A 112 5.24 -16.11 16.01
CA CYS A 112 5.40 -16.33 17.45
C CYS A 112 6.58 -17.29 17.71
N THR A 113 7.57 -16.83 18.48
CA THR A 113 8.84 -17.51 18.71
C THR A 113 9.33 -17.33 20.15
N GLY A 114 10.42 -18.01 20.51
CA GLY A 114 11.14 -17.78 21.77
C GLY A 114 10.28 -18.05 23.01
N ILE A 115 10.37 -17.15 24.00
CA ILE A 115 9.68 -17.31 25.29
C ILE A 115 8.16 -17.34 25.15
N TYR A 116 7.60 -16.63 24.18
CA TYR A 116 6.16 -16.55 23.97
C TYR A 116 5.62 -17.83 23.34
N GLN A 117 6.31 -18.35 22.32
CA GLN A 117 5.96 -19.66 21.75
C GLN A 117 6.05 -20.77 22.80
N GLN A 118 7.04 -20.72 23.69
CA GLN A 118 7.17 -21.70 24.77
C GLN A 118 6.04 -21.59 25.80
N ALA A 119 5.60 -20.36 26.12
CA ALA A 119 4.45 -20.13 26.99
C ALA A 119 3.15 -20.65 26.36
N ASP A 120 2.96 -20.44 25.05
CA ASP A 120 1.76 -20.83 24.31
C ASP A 120 1.55 -22.35 24.21
N LYS A 121 2.59 -23.16 24.44
CA LYS A 121 2.46 -24.62 24.53
C LYS A 121 1.63 -25.11 25.71
N SER A 122 1.38 -24.23 26.67
CA SER A 122 0.60 -24.55 27.86
C SER A 122 -0.01 -23.27 28.41
N ILE A 123 -0.90 -22.60 27.67
CA ILE A 123 -1.56 -21.37 28.15
C ILE A 123 -2.82 -21.71 28.96
N PRO A 124 -3.12 -21.02 30.08
CA PRO A 124 -4.34 -21.27 30.83
C PRO A 124 -5.59 -20.79 30.07
N LEU A 125 -6.66 -21.57 30.12
CA LEU A 125 -7.98 -21.14 29.65
C LEU A 125 -8.72 -20.38 30.76
N LEU A 126 -9.03 -19.10 30.50
CA LEU A 126 -9.67 -18.21 31.47
C LEU A 126 -10.94 -18.84 32.05
N GLY A 127 -11.06 -18.81 33.39
CA GLY A 127 -12.21 -19.36 34.12
C GLY A 127 -12.16 -20.88 34.31
N THR A 128 -11.02 -21.54 34.04
CA THR A 128 -10.85 -22.99 34.24
C THR A 128 -9.44 -23.33 34.72
N ASP A 129 -9.24 -24.55 35.22
CA ASP A 129 -7.92 -25.11 35.53
C ASP A 129 -7.24 -25.77 34.31
N LYS A 130 -7.87 -25.71 33.12
CA LYS A 130 -7.36 -26.35 31.91
C LYS A 130 -6.24 -25.51 31.29
N ARG A 131 -5.26 -26.21 30.71
CA ARG A 131 -4.22 -25.62 29.86
C ARG A 131 -4.29 -26.21 28.47
N VAL A 132 -4.00 -25.39 27.47
CA VAL A 132 -4.03 -25.80 26.06
C VAL A 132 -2.74 -25.44 25.37
N ASP A 133 -2.37 -26.25 24.38
CA ASP A 133 -1.30 -25.93 23.44
C ASP A 133 -1.89 -25.17 22.25
N VAL A 134 -1.49 -23.91 22.11
CA VAL A 134 -1.88 -23.02 21.00
C VAL A 134 -0.65 -22.33 20.40
N HIS A 135 0.53 -22.98 20.43
CA HIS A 135 1.76 -22.41 19.88
C HIS A 135 1.70 -22.19 18.36
N GLY A 136 2.56 -21.29 17.86
CA GLY A 136 2.59 -20.91 16.44
C GLY A 136 1.78 -19.63 16.15
N GLY A 137 1.49 -19.38 14.88
CA GLY A 137 0.85 -18.15 14.41
C GLY A 137 1.81 -16.95 14.38
N TRP A 138 1.25 -15.74 14.41
CA TRP A 138 1.97 -14.47 14.33
C TRP A 138 1.58 -13.55 15.48
N TYR A 139 2.51 -12.69 15.88
CA TYR A 139 2.21 -11.53 16.72
C TYR A 139 1.29 -10.57 15.96
N ASP A 140 0.33 -9.95 16.66
CA ASP A 140 -0.72 -9.16 16.02
C ASP A 140 -0.25 -7.77 15.57
N ALA A 141 0.66 -7.15 16.33
CA ALA A 141 1.15 -5.81 16.03
C ALA A 141 2.59 -5.60 16.50
N SER A 142 3.21 -4.53 16.02
CA SER A 142 4.59 -4.15 16.41
C SER A 142 4.75 -3.89 17.92
N GLY A 143 3.66 -3.58 18.62
CA GLY A 143 3.62 -3.39 20.07
C GLY A 143 2.77 -4.43 20.82
N ASP A 144 2.29 -5.47 20.15
CA ASP A 144 1.44 -6.50 20.74
C ASP A 144 1.82 -7.91 20.26
N ILE A 145 2.32 -8.70 21.21
CA ILE A 145 2.72 -10.10 21.02
C ILE A 145 1.56 -11.09 21.22
N SER A 146 0.36 -10.60 21.53
CA SER A 146 -0.84 -11.43 21.59
C SER A 146 -1.21 -11.94 20.18
N LYS A 147 -2.09 -12.94 20.13
CA LYS A 147 -2.50 -13.62 18.88
C LYS A 147 -4.01 -13.73 18.83
N TYR A 148 -4.60 -13.36 17.70
CA TYR A 148 -6.05 -13.22 17.59
C TYR A 148 -6.64 -13.93 16.39
N LEU A 149 -7.83 -14.51 16.60
CA LEU A 149 -8.78 -14.74 15.52
C LEU A 149 -9.54 -13.44 15.20
N SER A 150 -9.97 -12.74 16.25
CA SER A 150 -10.65 -11.43 16.25
C SER A 150 -10.58 -10.84 17.67
N HIS A 151 -10.86 -9.55 17.82
CA HIS A 151 -11.24 -8.90 19.09
C HIS A 151 -12.37 -7.88 18.85
N LEU A 152 -12.61 -6.95 19.81
CA LEU A 152 -13.73 -5.96 19.79
C LEU A 152 -15.14 -6.57 19.83
N SER A 153 -15.26 -7.84 20.22
CA SER A 153 -16.52 -8.59 20.15
C SER A 153 -17.67 -7.96 20.94
N TYR A 154 -17.39 -7.25 22.04
CA TYR A 154 -18.43 -6.58 22.82
C TYR A 154 -19.11 -5.43 22.04
N GLY A 155 -18.45 -4.90 21.01
CA GLY A 155 -19.00 -3.87 20.11
C GLY A 155 -19.92 -4.42 19.02
N ASN A 156 -19.97 -5.75 18.85
CA ASN A 156 -20.76 -6.52 17.86
C ASN A 156 -20.43 -6.26 16.39
N TYR A 157 -20.37 -5.00 15.96
CA TYR A 157 -20.28 -4.60 14.56
C TYR A 157 -18.84 -4.24 14.12
N LEU A 158 -17.84 -4.59 14.93
CA LEU A 158 -16.45 -4.15 14.75
C LEU A 158 -15.42 -5.28 14.71
N ASN A 159 -15.84 -6.55 14.72
CA ASN A 159 -14.92 -7.70 14.72
C ASN A 159 -14.05 -7.75 13.45
N PRO A 160 -12.72 -7.55 13.54
CA PRO A 160 -11.83 -7.74 12.40
C PRO A 160 -11.46 -9.22 12.24
N GLN A 161 -11.33 -9.68 11.00
CA GLN A 161 -10.74 -11.00 10.73
C GLN A 161 -9.20 -10.87 10.79
N GLN A 162 -8.56 -11.49 11.79
CA GLN A 162 -7.12 -11.33 12.06
C GLN A 162 -6.31 -12.52 11.50
N THR A 163 -5.76 -13.40 12.35
CA THR A 163 -4.92 -14.54 11.90
C THR A 163 -5.59 -15.41 10.81
N PRO A 164 -6.91 -15.73 10.88
CA PRO A 164 -7.56 -16.49 9.83
C PRO A 164 -7.56 -15.78 8.47
N MET A 165 -7.65 -14.45 8.44
CA MET A 165 -7.62 -13.67 7.20
C MET A 165 -6.25 -13.74 6.54
N VAL A 166 -5.17 -13.76 7.33
CA VAL A 166 -3.80 -13.94 6.83
C VAL A 166 -3.67 -15.26 6.09
N VAL A 167 -4.10 -16.36 6.72
CA VAL A 167 -4.00 -17.71 6.13
C VAL A 167 -4.86 -17.82 4.87
N TRP A 168 -6.10 -17.34 4.92
CA TRP A 168 -7.00 -17.36 3.75
C TRP A 168 -6.43 -16.55 2.59
N ASN A 169 -5.93 -15.33 2.84
CA ASN A 169 -5.32 -14.49 1.81
C ASN A 169 -4.09 -15.14 1.19
N MET A 170 -3.21 -15.73 2.00
CA MET A 170 -2.01 -16.42 1.49
C MET A 170 -2.37 -17.62 0.62
N LEU A 171 -3.31 -18.47 1.05
CA LEU A 171 -3.76 -19.61 0.25
C LEU A 171 -4.48 -19.17 -1.02
N LYS A 172 -5.28 -18.09 -0.95
CA LYS A 172 -5.95 -17.56 -2.13
C LYS A 172 -4.96 -16.95 -3.12
N ALA A 173 -3.97 -16.20 -2.64
CA ALA A 173 -2.89 -15.67 -3.47
C ALA A 173 -2.10 -16.80 -4.13
N TYR A 174 -1.76 -17.84 -3.37
CA TYR A 174 -1.10 -19.04 -3.90
C TYR A 174 -1.90 -19.66 -5.06
N GLN A 175 -3.20 -19.86 -4.88
CA GLN A 175 -4.07 -20.39 -5.93
C GLN A 175 -4.14 -19.46 -7.17
N LEU A 176 -4.19 -18.15 -6.97
CA LEU A 176 -4.29 -17.19 -8.09
C LEU A 176 -3.01 -17.12 -8.92
N LEU A 177 -1.87 -17.48 -8.34
CA LEU A 177 -0.56 -17.43 -8.98
C LEU A 177 -0.08 -18.80 -9.49
N GLU A 178 -0.88 -19.85 -9.32
CA GLU A 178 -0.50 -21.24 -9.65
C GLU A 178 -0.18 -21.42 -11.15
N ASP A 179 -0.90 -20.69 -12.02
CA ASP A 179 -0.72 -20.74 -13.48
C ASP A 179 0.16 -19.59 -14.03
N GLU A 180 0.68 -18.72 -13.16
CA GLU A 180 1.53 -17.60 -13.57
C GLU A 180 2.98 -18.07 -13.75
N ALA A 181 3.42 -18.13 -15.02
CA ALA A 181 4.70 -18.72 -15.42
C ALA A 181 5.94 -18.09 -14.76
N ASP A 182 5.84 -16.84 -14.29
CA ASP A 182 6.93 -16.08 -13.67
C ASP A 182 6.96 -16.18 -12.13
N VAL A 183 6.07 -16.98 -11.52
CA VAL A 183 5.91 -17.09 -10.06
C VAL A 183 6.16 -18.51 -9.51
N ALA A 184 6.17 -19.53 -10.38
CA ALA A 184 6.39 -20.93 -10.03
C ALA A 184 7.87 -21.32 -9.82
#